data_AF-A0A3D0IDC4-F1
#
_entry.id   AF-A0A3D0IDC4-F1
#
_cell.length_a   1.000
_cell.length_b   1.000
_cell.length_c   1.000
_cell.angle_alpha   90.00
_cell.angle_beta   90.00
_cell.angle_gamma   90.00
#
_symmetry.space_group_name_H-M   'P 1'
#
loop_
_entity.id
_entity.type
_entity.pdbx_description
1 polymer ?
#
loop_
_entity_poly.entity_id
_entity_poly.type
_entity_poly.pdbx_seq_one_letter_code
_entity_poly.pdbx_strand_id
1 'polypeptide(L)'
;ALGCFALGLAPTYVIGALRAVVTQLSGATLPDGHAPWWLLVPLPQRQASYSPVLFFIAIATIVTLTILTVRLFYHQRVRRAAPWDCGFGSLNARMQDTAEGFGQPIRHIFGAFFAMQRELPSPFDRAPRYRVSLADRIWQGLYVPLGALVERVADAFAIVQQGRIATYLLYSFVTLVALLALVL
;
A
#
# COMPACT_ATOMS: atom_id res chain seq x y z
N ALA A 1 11.72 -11.79 14.83
CA ALA A 1 11.51 -13.24 14.63
C ALA A 1 11.27 -13.99 15.94
N LEU A 2 12.20 -13.98 16.90
CA LEU A 2 12.07 -14.69 18.18
C LEU A 2 10.80 -14.31 18.97
N GLY A 3 10.43 -13.03 18.99
CA GLY A 3 9.19 -12.57 19.62
C GLY A 3 7.94 -13.21 19.03
N CYS A 4 7.83 -13.32 17.70
CA CYS A 4 6.70 -13.99 17.04
C CYS A 4 6.63 -15.48 17.41
N PHE A 5 7.79 -16.14 17.53
CA PHE A 5 7.88 -17.54 17.96
C PHE A 5 7.39 -17.73 19.40
N ALA A 6 7.85 -16.88 20.33
CA ALA A 6 7.44 -16.94 21.73
C ALA A 6 5.93 -16.70 21.89
N LEU A 7 5.39 -15.69 21.19
CA LEU A 7 3.96 -15.38 21.18
C LEU A 7 3.12 -16.52 20.59
N GLY A 8 3.63 -17.19 19.55
CA GLY A 8 2.96 -18.33 18.92
C GLY A 8 2.96 -19.60 19.76
N LEU A 9 4.04 -19.88 20.50
CA LEU A 9 4.15 -21.07 21.36
C LEU A 9 3.41 -20.93 22.68
N ALA A 10 3.28 -19.70 23.20
CA ALA A 10 2.70 -19.42 24.50
C ALA A 10 1.54 -18.39 24.43
N PRO A 11 0.50 -18.65 23.61
CA PRO A 11 -0.58 -17.69 23.37
C PRO A 11 -1.44 -17.44 24.61
N THR A 12 -1.44 -18.37 25.56
CA THR A 12 -2.17 -18.29 26.83
C THR A 12 -1.73 -17.08 27.67
N TYR A 13 -0.42 -16.79 27.73
CA TYR A 13 0.09 -15.60 28.45
C TYR A 13 -0.35 -14.29 27.79
N VAL A 14 -0.33 -14.26 26.45
CA VAL A 14 -0.74 -13.08 25.66
C VAL A 14 -2.23 -12.81 25.84
N ILE A 15 -3.05 -13.85 25.77
CA ILE A 15 -4.50 -13.77 25.96
C ILE A 15 -4.82 -13.38 27.42
N GLY A 16 -4.06 -13.87 28.39
CA GLY A 16 -4.17 -13.45 29.79
C GLY A 16 -3.91 -11.94 29.98
N ALA A 17 -2.84 -11.41 29.37
CA ALA A 17 -2.54 -9.98 29.42
C ALA A 17 -3.63 -9.14 28.72
N LEU A 18 -4.12 -9.59 27.56
CA LEU A 18 -5.20 -8.92 26.83
C LEU A 18 -6.51 -8.95 27.62
N ARG A 19 -6.80 -10.03 28.35
CA ARG A 19 -7.98 -10.12 29.23
C ARG A 19 -7.96 -9.03 30.28
N ALA A 20 -6.82 -8.78 30.93
CA ALA A 20 -6.71 -7.73 31.94
C ALA A 20 -7.04 -6.34 31.37
N VAL A 21 -6.63 -6.07 30.14
CA VAL A 21 -6.95 -4.82 29.43
C VAL A 21 -8.45 -4.75 29.11
N VAL A 22 -9.04 -5.84 28.62
CA VAL A 22 -10.48 -5.90 28.30
C VAL A 22 -11.34 -5.74 29.56
N THR A 23 -10.96 -6.36 30.68
CA THR A 23 -11.69 -6.21 31.95
C THR A 23 -11.63 -4.78 32.47
N GLN A 24 -10.50 -4.09 32.32
CA GLN A 24 -10.37 -2.68 32.73
C GLN A 24 -11.20 -1.72 31.85
N LEU A 25 -11.28 -1.98 30.55
CA LEU A 25 -11.99 -1.08 29.62
C LEU A 25 -13.51 -1.32 29.57
N SER A 26 -13.95 -2.58 29.70
CA SER A 26 -15.35 -2.95 29.48
C SER A 26 -16.11 -3.35 30.75
N GLY A 27 -15.41 -3.62 31.86
CA GLY A 27 -16.00 -4.20 33.07
C GLY A 27 -16.50 -5.64 32.92
N ALA A 28 -16.42 -6.24 31.73
CA ALA A 28 -16.84 -7.61 31.48
C ALA A 28 -15.77 -8.60 31.96
N THR A 29 -16.16 -9.57 32.78
CA THR A 29 -15.29 -10.67 33.21
C THR A 29 -15.33 -11.80 32.17
N LEU A 30 -14.17 -12.11 31.59
CA LEU A 30 -14.03 -13.24 30.68
C LEU A 30 -13.77 -14.52 31.50
N PRO A 31 -14.39 -15.67 31.17
CA PRO A 31 -14.21 -16.91 31.92
C PRO A 31 -12.75 -17.34 32.02
N ASP A 32 -12.33 -17.77 33.22
CA ASP A 32 -11.02 -18.35 33.43
C ASP A 32 -10.91 -19.71 32.73
N GLY A 33 -10.09 -19.74 31.68
CA GLY A 33 -9.74 -20.98 31.01
C GLY A 33 -8.85 -21.77 31.95
N HIS A 34 -9.39 -22.78 32.63
CA HIS A 34 -8.65 -23.69 33.52
C HIS A 34 -7.76 -24.68 32.75
N ALA A 35 -7.29 -24.28 31.56
CA ALA A 35 -6.47 -25.11 30.70
C ALA A 35 -4.98 -24.92 31.03
N PRO A 36 -4.15 -25.96 30.90
CA PRO A 36 -2.69 -25.83 30.98
C PRO A 36 -2.16 -24.81 29.96
N TRP A 37 -1.04 -24.16 30.26
CA TRP A 37 -0.43 -23.11 29.42
C TRP A 37 -0.16 -23.54 27.96
N TRP A 38 0.01 -24.85 27.71
CA TRP A 38 0.30 -25.47 26.42
C TRP A 38 -0.94 -25.87 25.62
N LEU A 39 -2.15 -25.71 26.20
CA LEU A 39 -3.42 -26.03 25.57
C LEU A 39 -4.28 -24.77 25.52
N LEU A 40 -4.64 -24.31 24.32
CA LEU A 40 -5.57 -23.21 24.15
C LEU A 40 -6.99 -23.75 23.94
N VAL A 41 -7.92 -23.28 24.77
CA VAL A 41 -9.36 -23.54 24.67
C VAL A 41 -10.08 -22.22 24.37
N PRO A 42 -10.18 -21.81 23.09
CA PRO A 42 -10.74 -20.52 22.70
C PRO A 42 -12.22 -20.34 23.03
N LEU A 43 -13.01 -21.41 23.06
CA LEU A 43 -14.46 -21.36 23.35
C LEU A 43 -14.87 -22.60 24.13
N PRO A 44 -15.28 -22.51 25.42
CA PRO A 44 -15.68 -23.67 26.21
C PRO A 44 -16.86 -24.46 25.61
N GLN A 45 -17.73 -23.77 24.84
CA GLN A 45 -18.95 -24.33 24.25
C GLN A 45 -18.70 -25.07 22.92
N ARG A 46 -17.59 -24.75 22.22
CA ARG A 46 -17.16 -25.51 21.05
C ARG A 46 -15.94 -26.30 21.50
N GLN A 47 -16.06 -27.61 21.63
CA GLN A 47 -15.00 -28.54 22.07
C GLN A 47 -13.78 -28.55 21.11
N ALA A 48 -13.16 -27.39 20.89
CA ALA A 48 -12.05 -27.14 20.01
C ALA A 48 -10.90 -26.69 20.90
N SER A 49 -10.05 -27.64 21.26
CA SER A 49 -8.82 -27.40 22.01
C SER A 49 -7.65 -27.64 21.07
N TYR A 50 -6.68 -26.72 21.03
CA TYR A 50 -5.48 -26.91 20.23
C TYR A 50 -4.23 -26.64 21.07
N SER A 51 -3.18 -27.43 20.85
CA SER A 51 -1.89 -27.22 21.50
C SER A 51 -0.90 -26.64 20.50
N PRO A 52 -0.46 -25.38 20.65
CA PRO A 52 0.54 -24.77 19.78
C PRO A 52 1.86 -25.52 19.78
N VAL A 53 2.24 -26.09 20.93
CA VAL A 53 3.46 -26.88 21.10
C VAL A 53 3.37 -28.18 20.29
N LEU A 54 2.26 -28.93 20.39
CA LEU A 54 2.07 -30.15 19.60
C LEU A 54 2.00 -29.84 18.11
N PHE A 55 1.34 -28.75 17.73
CA PHE A 55 1.27 -28.32 16.33
C PHE A 55 2.67 -27.98 15.78
N PHE A 56 3.47 -27.25 16.56
CA PHE A 56 4.86 -26.95 16.20
C PHE A 56 5.70 -28.23 16.09
N ILE A 57 5.61 -29.15 17.04
CA ILE A 57 6.32 -30.44 16.99
C ILE A 57 5.91 -31.21 15.75
N ALA A 58 4.61 -31.32 15.45
CA ALA A 58 4.12 -32.02 14.27
C ALA A 58 4.67 -31.41 12.97
N ILE A 59 4.62 -30.08 12.82
CA ILE A 59 5.20 -29.40 11.66
C ILE A 59 6.71 -29.64 11.58
N ALA A 60 7.44 -29.46 12.68
CA ALA A 60 8.87 -29.66 12.73
C ALA A 60 9.24 -31.10 12.35
N THR A 61 8.52 -32.10 12.88
CA THR A 61 8.69 -33.51 12.52
C THR A 61 8.43 -33.76 11.04
N ILE A 62 7.32 -33.25 10.48
CA ILE A 62 6.99 -33.41 9.05
C ILE A 62 8.06 -32.76 8.17
N VAL A 63 8.48 -31.54 8.50
CA VAL A 63 9.52 -30.81 7.76
C VAL A 63 10.85 -31.53 7.84
N THR A 64 11.28 -31.96 9.03
CA THR A 64 12.52 -32.72 9.22
C THR A 64 12.47 -34.04 8.48
N LEU A 65 11.38 -34.80 8.60
CA LEU A 65 11.19 -36.05 7.87
C LEU A 65 11.26 -35.81 6.37
N THR A 66 10.56 -34.79 5.85
CA THR A 66 10.62 -34.41 4.44
C THR A 66 12.03 -34.08 4.00
N ILE A 67 12.79 -33.30 4.78
CA ILE A 67 14.19 -32.97 4.47
C ILE A 67 15.05 -34.24 4.45
N LEU A 68 14.89 -35.14 5.43
CA LEU A 68 15.64 -36.39 5.51
C LEU A 68 15.29 -37.32 4.34
N THR A 69 14.01 -37.48 4.02
CA THR A 69 13.52 -38.25 2.87
C THR A 69 14.08 -37.68 1.57
N VAL A 70 13.97 -36.35 1.36
CA VAL A 70 14.54 -35.71 0.17
C VAL A 70 16.05 -35.94 0.12
N ARG A 71 16.79 -35.79 1.21
CA ARG A 71 18.24 -36.05 1.22
C ARG A 71 18.61 -37.50 0.95
N LEU A 72 17.79 -38.45 1.41
CA LEU A 72 18.04 -39.88 1.22
C LEU A 72 17.76 -40.33 -0.22
N PHE A 73 16.66 -39.87 -0.81
CA PHE A 73 16.26 -40.26 -2.16
C PHE A 73 16.86 -39.38 -3.25
N TYR A 74 17.00 -38.08 -2.98
CA TYR A 74 17.55 -37.11 -3.93
C TYR A 74 19.06 -36.98 -3.74
N HIS A 75 19.79 -37.70 -4.58
CA HIS A 75 21.23 -37.61 -4.68
C HIS A 75 21.54 -36.27 -5.37
N GLN A 76 21.84 -35.23 -4.60
CA GLN A 76 22.13 -33.86 -5.03
C GLN A 76 23.31 -33.76 -6.01
N ARG A 77 23.13 -34.25 -7.24
CA ARG A 77 24.07 -34.08 -8.36
C ARG A 77 23.93 -32.65 -8.89
N VAL A 78 24.26 -31.69 -8.04
CA VAL A 78 24.32 -30.28 -8.42
C VAL A 78 25.59 -30.10 -9.23
N ARG A 79 25.42 -29.93 -10.53
CA ARG A 79 26.52 -29.54 -11.42
C ARG A 79 26.54 -28.02 -11.55
N ARG A 80 27.72 -27.42 -11.52
CA ARG A 80 27.90 -26.05 -11.99
C ARG A 80 27.70 -26.03 -13.50
N ALA A 81 26.64 -25.38 -13.95
CA ALA A 81 26.34 -25.14 -15.34
C ALA A 81 26.26 -23.63 -15.60
N ALA A 82 26.26 -23.24 -16.87
CA ALA A 82 25.91 -21.86 -17.21
C ALA A 82 24.51 -21.52 -16.67
N PRO A 83 24.27 -20.26 -16.28
CA PRO A 83 22.94 -19.79 -15.91
C PRO A 83 21.92 -20.12 -17.01
N TRP A 84 20.70 -20.48 -16.63
CA TRP A 84 19.61 -20.65 -17.58
C TRP A 84 19.31 -19.30 -18.23
N ASP A 85 19.46 -19.22 -19.54
CA ASP A 85 19.31 -18.01 -20.34
C ASP A 85 17.95 -17.95 -21.07
N CYS A 86 16.97 -18.74 -20.62
CA CYS A 86 15.67 -18.90 -21.27
C CYS A 86 15.74 -19.32 -22.76
N GLY A 87 16.86 -19.91 -23.20
CA GLY A 87 17.07 -20.35 -24.58
C GLY A 87 17.62 -19.25 -25.51
N PHE A 88 18.07 -18.11 -24.97
CA PHE A 88 18.59 -16.99 -25.77
C PHE A 88 20.10 -17.08 -26.07
N GLY A 89 20.79 -18.13 -25.61
CA GLY A 89 22.18 -18.48 -25.92
C GLY A 89 23.24 -17.63 -25.20
N SER A 90 23.05 -16.31 -25.14
CA SER A 90 23.94 -15.39 -24.43
C SER A 90 23.18 -14.25 -23.75
N LEU A 91 23.33 -14.16 -22.43
CA LEU A 91 22.84 -13.04 -21.64
C LEU A 91 23.70 -11.81 -21.96
N ASN A 92 23.06 -10.70 -22.31
CA ASN A 92 23.72 -9.42 -22.54
C ASN A 92 23.18 -8.35 -21.60
N ALA A 93 23.83 -7.18 -21.55
CA ALA A 93 23.44 -6.09 -20.67
C ALA A 93 22.00 -5.58 -20.89
N ARG A 94 21.40 -5.79 -22.08
CA ARG A 94 20.01 -5.40 -22.35
C ARG A 94 18.98 -6.34 -21.72
N MET A 95 19.38 -7.54 -21.30
CA MET A 95 18.51 -8.53 -20.66
C MET A 95 18.48 -8.40 -19.13
N GLN A 96 19.21 -7.44 -18.57
CA GLN A 96 19.19 -7.20 -17.13
C GLN A 96 17.89 -6.53 -16.71
N ASP A 97 17.43 -6.84 -15.50
CA ASP A 97 16.33 -6.11 -14.88
C ASP A 97 16.71 -4.65 -14.72
N THR A 98 15.84 -3.77 -15.22
CA THR A 98 16.02 -2.32 -15.11
C THR A 98 15.13 -1.77 -14.00
N ALA A 99 15.43 -0.55 -13.54
CA ALA A 99 14.58 0.17 -12.60
C ALA A 99 13.13 0.31 -13.09
N GLU A 100 12.93 0.37 -14.41
CA GLU A 100 11.62 0.40 -15.05
C GLU A 100 10.83 -0.90 -14.85
N GLY A 101 11.49 -2.06 -14.99
CA GLY A 101 10.88 -3.37 -14.71
C GLY A 101 10.56 -3.53 -13.23
N PHE A 102 11.50 -3.17 -12.35
CA PHE A 102 11.31 -3.24 -10.90
C PHE A 102 10.18 -2.33 -10.40
N GLY A 103 10.06 -1.13 -10.95
CA GLY A 103 9.03 -0.16 -10.58
C GLY A 103 7.64 -0.42 -11.19
N GLN A 104 7.52 -1.33 -12.15
CA GLN A 104 6.26 -1.57 -12.89
C GLN A 104 5.08 -1.96 -11.98
N PRO A 105 5.22 -2.89 -11.00
CA PRO A 105 4.11 -3.27 -10.12
C PRO A 105 3.63 -2.12 -9.25
N ILE A 106 4.57 -1.34 -8.69
CA ILE A 106 4.26 -0.18 -7.85
C ILE A 106 3.43 0.83 -8.64
N ARG A 107 3.88 1.19 -9.85
CA ARG A 107 3.16 2.13 -10.71
C ARG A 107 1.78 1.62 -11.13
N HIS A 108 1.60 0.30 -11.23
CA HIS A 108 0.30 -0.29 -11.53
C HIS A 108 -0.67 -0.20 -10.34
N ILE A 109 -0.20 -0.51 -9.12
CA ILE A 109 -0.98 -0.40 -7.88
C ILE A 109 -1.43 1.05 -7.65
N PHE A 110 -0.53 2.01 -7.85
CA PHE A 110 -0.84 3.44 -7.69
C PHE A 110 -1.39 4.10 -8.96
N GLY A 111 -1.78 3.32 -9.97
CA GLY A 111 -2.30 3.85 -11.24
C GLY A 111 -3.60 4.66 -11.10
N ALA A 112 -4.32 4.55 -9.99
CA ALA A 112 -5.50 5.39 -9.73
C ALA A 112 -5.12 6.87 -9.47
N PHE A 113 -3.96 7.11 -8.84
CA PHE A 113 -3.45 8.44 -8.49
C PHE A 113 -2.65 9.08 -9.63
N PHE A 114 -1.92 8.25 -10.39
CA PHE A 114 -1.06 8.73 -11.47
C PHE A 114 -1.74 8.57 -12.84
N ALA A 115 -1.69 9.60 -13.66
CA ALA A 115 -1.97 9.52 -15.08
C ALA A 115 -0.72 8.96 -15.77
N MET A 116 -0.66 7.64 -15.87
CA MET A 116 0.45 6.94 -16.49
C MET A 116 0.24 6.83 -18.01
N GLN A 117 1.23 7.26 -18.79
CA GLN A 117 1.28 7.01 -20.23
C GLN A 117 2.48 6.11 -20.53
N ARG A 118 2.25 5.08 -21.36
CA ARG A 118 3.28 4.11 -21.73
C ARG A 118 3.39 4.02 -23.24
N GLU A 119 4.62 4.11 -23.73
CA GLU A 119 4.98 3.78 -25.10
C GLU A 119 5.70 2.42 -25.08
N LEU A 120 5.01 1.39 -25.60
CA LEU A 120 5.57 0.04 -25.68
C LEU A 120 6.05 -0.22 -27.11
N PRO A 121 7.27 -0.77 -27.28
CA PRO A 121 7.74 -1.17 -28.58
C PRO A 121 7.07 -2.46 -29.06
N SER A 122 6.99 -2.63 -30.38
CA SER A 122 6.60 -3.87 -31.01
C SER A 122 7.73 -4.90 -30.95
N PRO A 123 7.42 -6.21 -30.86
CA PRO A 123 8.42 -7.27 -30.98
C PRO A 123 9.22 -7.24 -32.30
N PHE A 124 8.67 -6.60 -33.34
CA PHE A 124 9.28 -6.51 -34.67
C PHE A 124 10.06 -5.21 -34.90
N ASP A 125 10.12 -4.33 -33.91
CA ASP A 125 10.85 -3.07 -34.03
C ASP A 125 12.36 -3.33 -34.12
N ARG A 126 13.02 -2.76 -35.14
CA ARG A 126 14.48 -2.85 -35.30
C ARG A 126 15.24 -2.20 -34.14
N ALA A 127 14.66 -1.16 -33.54
CA ALA A 127 15.22 -0.43 -32.42
C ALA A 127 14.11 -0.14 -31.39
N PRO A 128 13.71 -1.15 -30.58
CA PRO A 128 12.59 -1.01 -29.66
C PRO A 128 12.93 0.03 -28.59
N ARG A 129 12.06 1.01 -28.39
CA ARG A 129 12.15 2.03 -27.35
C ARG A 129 10.96 1.88 -26.40
N TYR A 130 11.25 1.84 -25.11
CA TYR A 130 10.24 1.84 -24.06
C TYR A 130 10.31 3.18 -23.34
N ARG A 131 9.16 3.84 -23.17
CA ARG A 131 9.06 5.09 -22.43
C ARG A 131 7.82 5.07 -21.54
N VAL A 132 7.98 5.56 -20.32
CA VAL A 132 6.88 5.79 -19.39
C VAL A 132 6.96 7.22 -18.90
N SER A 133 5.85 7.94 -18.98
CA SER A 133 5.66 9.22 -18.29
C SER A 133 4.62 9.06 -17.21
N LEU A 134 4.88 9.69 -16.07
CA LEU A 134 3.98 9.76 -14.93
C LEU A 134 3.53 11.20 -14.80
N ALA A 135 2.23 11.42 -14.93
CA ALA A 135 1.60 12.69 -14.61
C ALA A 135 0.67 12.52 -13.40
N ASP A 136 0.32 13.62 -12.75
CA ASP A 136 -0.62 13.64 -11.63
C ASP A 136 -2.05 13.90 -12.14
N ARG A 137 -2.98 13.00 -11.83
CA ARG A 137 -4.41 13.15 -12.20
C ARG A 137 -5.07 14.31 -11.49
N ILE A 138 -4.72 14.56 -10.23
CA ILE A 138 -5.27 15.66 -9.43
C ILE A 138 -4.76 16.98 -10.01
N TRP A 139 -3.49 17.05 -10.39
CA TRP A 139 -2.94 18.24 -11.03
C TRP A 139 -3.71 18.61 -12.30
N GLN A 140 -3.86 17.65 -13.22
CA GLN A 140 -4.56 17.88 -14.48
C GLN A 140 -6.07 18.09 -14.31
N GLY A 141 -6.70 17.38 -13.37
CA GLY A 141 -8.14 17.42 -13.16
C GLY A 141 -8.64 18.56 -12.28
N LEU A 142 -7.80 19.12 -11.39
CA LEU A 142 -8.18 20.15 -10.43
C LEU A 142 -7.36 21.42 -10.58
N TYR A 143 -6.03 21.33 -10.53
CA TYR A 143 -5.17 22.51 -10.50
C TYR A 143 -5.17 23.27 -11.83
N VAL A 144 -5.05 22.55 -12.95
CA VAL A 144 -5.08 23.17 -14.29
C VAL A 144 -6.41 23.92 -14.55
N PRO A 145 -7.60 23.33 -14.36
CA PRO A 145 -8.85 24.06 -14.59
C PRO A 145 -9.08 25.18 -13.57
N LEU A 146 -8.63 25.00 -12.31
CA LEU A 146 -8.72 26.06 -11.30
C LEU A 146 -7.86 27.27 -11.68
N GLY A 147 -6.63 27.04 -12.16
CA GLY A 147 -5.76 28.11 -12.66
C GLY A 147 -6.42 28.89 -13.80
N ALA A 148 -6.97 28.19 -14.79
CA ALA A 148 -7.70 28.81 -15.89
C ALA A 148 -8.96 29.58 -15.42
N LEU A 149 -9.64 29.11 -14.37
CA LEU A 149 -10.76 29.82 -13.77
C LEU A 149 -10.30 31.13 -13.10
N VAL A 150 -9.21 31.08 -12.34
CA VAL A 150 -8.62 32.25 -11.68
C VAL A 150 -8.20 33.29 -12.70
N GLU A 151 -7.54 32.88 -13.78
CA GLU A 151 -7.18 33.78 -14.89
C GLU A 151 -8.42 34.46 -15.50
N ARG A 152 -9.48 33.70 -15.80
CA ARG A 152 -10.73 34.27 -16.33
C ARG A 152 -11.38 35.26 -15.38
N VAL A 153 -11.35 34.98 -14.08
CA VAL A 153 -11.89 35.90 -13.06
C VAL A 153 -11.03 37.16 -13.00
N ALA A 154 -9.71 37.03 -13.05
CA ALA A 154 -8.80 38.17 -13.08
C ALA A 154 -9.03 39.05 -14.33
N ASP A 155 -9.19 38.44 -15.50
CA ASP A 155 -9.50 39.14 -16.75
C ASP A 155 -10.86 39.86 -16.68
N ALA A 156 -11.87 39.23 -16.05
CA ALA A 156 -13.17 39.87 -15.84
C ALA A 156 -13.07 41.11 -14.93
N PHE A 157 -12.24 41.08 -13.88
CA PHE A 157 -11.97 42.26 -13.06
C PHE A 157 -11.23 43.37 -13.82
N ALA A 158 -10.37 43.01 -14.78
CA ALA A 158 -9.70 44.00 -15.62
C ALA A 158 -10.70 44.81 -16.47
N ILE A 159 -11.82 44.20 -16.89
CA ILE A 159 -12.90 44.90 -17.62
C ILE A 159 -13.56 45.98 -16.74
N VAL A 160 -13.69 45.74 -15.43
CA VAL A 160 -14.27 46.72 -14.49
C VAL A 160 -13.38 47.97 -14.35
N GLN A 161 -12.08 47.85 -14.65
CA GLN A 161 -11.11 48.96 -14.58
C GLN A 161 -11.05 49.82 -15.87
N GLN A 162 -12.06 49.80 -16.74
CA GLN A 162 -12.09 50.51 -18.04
C GLN A 162 -12.15 52.06 -17.99
N GLY A 163 -11.58 52.71 -16.96
CA GLY A 163 -11.22 54.14 -17.01
C GLY A 163 -12.36 55.15 -16.91
N ARG A 164 -13.61 54.72 -16.69
CA ARG A 164 -14.75 55.63 -16.49
C ARG A 164 -14.86 56.04 -15.02
N ILE A 165 -14.59 57.31 -14.74
CA ILE A 165 -14.65 57.92 -13.39
C ILE A 165 -16.01 57.68 -12.71
N ALA A 166 -17.11 57.74 -13.46
CA ALA A 166 -18.46 57.51 -12.95
C ALA A 166 -18.64 56.10 -12.34
N THR A 167 -18.00 55.08 -12.91
CA THR A 167 -18.08 53.70 -12.40
C THR A 167 -17.39 53.57 -11.04
N TYR A 168 -16.23 54.21 -10.87
CA TYR A 168 -15.52 54.22 -9.58
C TYR A 168 -16.30 54.96 -8.49
N LEU A 169 -16.92 56.09 -8.82
CA LEU A 169 -17.75 56.84 -7.88
C LEU A 169 -18.97 56.03 -7.43
N LEU A 170 -19.62 55.33 -8.35
CA LEU A 170 -20.75 54.44 -8.04
C LEU A 170 -20.31 53.31 -7.10
N TYR A 171 -19.20 52.63 -7.39
CA TYR A 171 -18.68 51.60 -6.50
C TYR A 171 -18.40 52.17 -5.12
N SER A 172 -17.63 53.26 -5.00
CA SER A 172 -17.33 53.88 -3.71
C SER A 172 -18.58 54.23 -2.90
N PHE A 173 -19.60 54.82 -3.54
CA PHE A 173 -20.87 55.12 -2.88
C PHE A 173 -21.58 53.86 -2.38
N VAL A 174 -21.68 52.82 -3.21
CA VAL A 174 -22.30 51.54 -2.83
C VAL A 174 -21.54 50.87 -1.69
N THR A 175 -20.20 50.84 -1.71
CA THR A 175 -19.39 50.27 -0.63
C THR A 175 -19.61 51.01 0.67
N LEU A 176 -19.70 52.35 0.64
CA LEU A 176 -19.98 53.17 1.82
C LEU A 176 -21.36 52.88 2.41
N VAL A 177 -22.39 52.78 1.57
CA VAL A 177 -23.76 52.43 2.01
C VAL A 177 -23.79 51.02 2.61
N ALA A 178 -23.13 50.05 1.97
CA ALA A 178 -23.06 48.67 2.46
C ALA A 178 -22.34 48.57 3.82
N LEU A 179 -21.20 49.26 3.98
CA LEU A 179 -20.48 49.32 5.24
C LEU A 179 -21.31 50.00 6.34
N LEU A 180 -22.02 51.08 6.01
CA LEU A 180 -22.92 51.75 6.95
C LEU A 180 -24.03 50.81 7.42
N ALA A 181 -24.66 50.07 6.50
CA ALA A 181 -25.70 49.10 6.83
C ALA A 181 -25.18 47.88 7.61
N LEU A 182 -23.91 47.50 7.48
CA LEU A 182 -23.29 46.42 8.26
C LEU A 182 -22.98 46.84 9.69
N VAL A 183 -22.65 48.13 9.89
CA VAL A 183 -22.30 48.70 11.20
C VAL A 183 -23.54 49.08 12.02
N LEU A 184 -24.64 49.44 11.35
CA LEU A 184 -25.93 49.71 11.97
C LEU A 184 -26.63 48.40 12.39
#